data_AF-A0A534PED4-F1
#
_entry.id   AF-A0A534PED4-F1
#
_cell.length_a   1.000
_cell.length_b   1.000
_cell.length_c   1.000
_cell.angle_alpha   90.00
_cell.angle_beta   90.00
_cell.angle_gamma   90.00
#
_symmetry.space_group_name_H-M   'P 1'
#
loop_
_entity.id
_entity.type
_entity.pdbx_description
1 polymer ?
#
loop_
_entity_poly.entity_id
_entity_poly.type
_entity_poly.pdbx_seq_one_letter_code
_entity_poly.pdbx_strand_id
1 'polypeptide(L)'
;MLDKFALLGVPQGFDEPEGIDEKFRELSRKTHPDRVPPKERARAAAQMTALNDAYKTLKDPVRRAEHLLALRGVSGDVKMTPGFLEQTLEDREKLLEAKESGKPLDDLARGVREKRDQTLAEVRSLLNGGGDLRAAAEMLARRGGDLLMALFQISEPGESHAKEACTTGAVGIDLGTTNSLVAIVLGDDKPRALAVDEGSTLLPSVVHYAESGGPGSVVVGQAARRLAADFPRDTIVSVKRFMGRSSADPETRRLSPYKFAEGSSGVVRFVVDGGRVVNPVEVSAEILRALRNRAEERLGIKVQQAVI
;
A
#
# COMPACT_ATOMS: atom_id res chain seq x y z
N MET A 1 14.96 14.12 20.85
CA MET A 1 14.03 13.04 20.45
C MET A 1 12.90 12.99 21.46
N LEU A 2 11.65 12.85 21.01
CA LEU A 2 10.49 12.72 21.90
C LEU A 2 10.42 11.29 22.47
N ASP A 3 10.23 11.13 23.78
CA ASP A 3 10.01 9.80 24.37
C ASP A 3 8.59 9.29 24.07
N LYS A 4 8.51 8.35 23.14
CA LYS A 4 7.26 7.71 22.71
C LYS A 4 6.62 6.85 23.81
N PHE A 5 7.40 6.31 24.76
CA PHE A 5 6.87 5.57 25.90
C PHE A 5 6.14 6.51 26.87
N ALA A 6 6.78 7.64 27.20
CA ALA A 6 6.17 8.69 28.00
C ALA A 6 4.91 9.27 27.33
N LEU A 7 4.90 9.38 25.99
CA LEU A 7 3.73 9.89 25.25
C LEU A 7 2.50 8.98 25.39
N LEU A 8 2.69 7.65 25.39
CA LEU A 8 1.60 6.68 25.62
C LEU A 8 1.35 6.37 27.10
N GLY A 9 2.20 6.85 28.01
CA GLY A 9 2.11 6.58 29.44
C GLY A 9 2.36 5.10 29.77
N VAL A 10 3.28 4.46 29.04
CA VAL A 10 3.66 3.05 29.19
C VAL A 10 5.12 2.92 29.64
N PRO A 11 5.51 1.84 30.35
CA PRO A 11 6.89 1.66 30.80
C PRO A 11 7.86 1.50 29.63
N GLN A 12 9.07 2.05 29.77
CA GLN A 12 10.15 1.84 28.81
C GLN A 12 10.68 0.41 28.88
N GLY A 13 10.79 -0.26 27.74
CA GLY A 13 11.31 -1.62 27.66
C GLY A 13 11.35 -2.15 26.24
N PHE A 14 12.14 -3.20 26.02
CA PHE A 14 12.21 -3.90 24.73
C PHE A 14 10.94 -4.73 24.47
N ASP A 15 10.31 -5.26 25.51
CA ASP A 15 9.09 -6.04 25.38
C ASP A 15 7.89 -5.15 25.06
N GLU A 16 6.84 -5.73 24.45
CA GLU A 16 5.64 -4.96 24.14
C GLU A 16 5.01 -4.48 25.44
N PRO A 17 4.77 -3.17 25.61
CA PRO A 17 4.19 -2.68 26.85
C PRO A 17 2.78 -3.23 27.06
N GLU A 18 2.53 -3.80 28.24
CA GLU A 18 1.19 -4.29 28.59
C GLU A 18 0.15 -3.15 28.52
N GLY A 19 -1.00 -3.46 27.90
CA GLY A 19 -2.11 -2.50 27.79
C GLY A 19 -1.88 -1.35 26.79
N ILE A 20 -0.86 -1.42 25.92
CA ILE A 20 -0.58 -0.38 24.92
C ILE A 20 -1.79 -0.05 24.03
N ASP A 21 -2.57 -1.07 23.63
CA ASP A 21 -3.77 -0.90 22.81
C ASP A 21 -4.87 -0.11 23.53
N GLU A 22 -5.04 -0.37 24.83
CA GLU A 22 -6.04 0.31 25.67
C GLU A 22 -5.63 1.77 25.91
N LYS A 23 -4.35 2.00 26.24
CA LYS A 23 -3.78 3.34 26.41
C LYS A 23 -3.88 4.18 25.16
N PHE A 24 -3.55 3.60 24.00
CA PHE A 24 -3.67 4.27 22.72
C PHE A 24 -5.13 4.65 22.41
N ARG A 25 -6.08 3.72 22.58
CA ARG A 25 -7.52 4.00 22.36
C ARG A 25 -8.03 5.09 23.31
N GLU A 26 -7.62 5.07 24.57
CA GLU A 26 -8.03 6.07 25.56
C GLU A 26 -7.53 7.48 25.15
N LEU A 27 -6.25 7.60 24.81
CA LEU A 27 -5.62 8.86 24.40
C LEU A 27 -6.18 9.36 23.05
N SER A 28 -6.33 8.46 22.08
CA SER A 28 -6.90 8.78 20.76
C SER A 28 -8.31 9.35 20.87
N ARG A 29 -9.16 8.78 21.75
CA ARG A 29 -10.51 9.30 22.02
C ARG A 29 -10.52 10.70 22.64
N LYS A 30 -9.52 11.05 23.46
CA LYS A 30 -9.39 12.36 24.11
C LYS A 30 -8.84 13.42 23.16
N THR A 31 -7.98 13.02 22.22
CA THR A 31 -7.22 13.91 21.35
C THR A 31 -7.79 14.01 19.93
N HIS A 32 -8.93 13.38 19.64
CA HIS A 32 -9.49 13.36 18.29
C HIS A 32 -9.87 14.77 17.78
N PRO A 33 -9.44 15.19 16.58
CA PRO A 33 -9.71 16.54 16.03
C PRO A 33 -11.20 16.91 15.96
N ASP A 34 -12.08 15.95 15.69
CA ASP A 34 -13.52 16.20 15.61
C ASP A 34 -14.18 16.43 16.98
N ARG A 35 -13.48 16.15 18.08
CA ARG A 35 -13.99 16.32 19.45
C ARG A 35 -13.53 17.61 20.11
N VAL A 36 -12.68 18.38 19.45
CA VAL A 36 -12.17 19.66 19.96
C VAL A 36 -12.75 20.85 19.17
N PRO A 37 -12.82 22.05 19.78
CA PRO A 37 -13.26 23.25 19.09
C PRO A 37 -12.43 23.55 17.83
N PRO A 38 -13.00 24.21 16.81
CA PRO A 38 -12.30 24.50 15.54
C PRO A 38 -10.93 25.16 15.69
N LYS A 39 -10.77 26.04 16.69
CA LYS A 39 -9.51 26.72 17.00
C LYS A 39 -8.39 25.79 17.49
N GLU A 40 -8.74 24.61 17.99
CA GLU A 40 -7.81 23.64 18.58
C GLU A 40 -7.57 22.42 17.68
N ARG A 41 -8.32 22.29 16.57
CA ARG A 41 -8.23 21.13 15.66
C ARG A 41 -6.83 20.88 15.09
N ALA A 42 -6.11 21.94 14.73
CA ALA A 42 -4.75 21.82 14.22
C ALA A 42 -3.79 21.21 15.26
N ARG A 43 -3.93 21.63 16.53
CA ARG A 43 -3.13 21.09 17.63
C ARG A 43 -3.52 19.63 17.94
N ALA A 44 -4.81 19.33 17.95
CA ALA A 44 -5.31 17.97 18.15
C ALA A 44 -4.85 17.02 17.03
N ALA A 45 -4.84 17.47 15.78
CA ALA A 45 -4.32 16.69 14.65
C ALA A 45 -2.82 16.38 14.83
N ALA A 46 -2.00 17.38 15.17
CA ALA A 46 -0.58 17.16 15.43
C ALA A 46 -0.33 16.19 16.60
N GLN A 47 -1.11 16.30 17.68
CA GLN A 47 -1.03 15.38 18.81
C GLN A 47 -1.47 13.96 18.43
N MET A 48 -2.50 13.81 17.61
CA MET A 48 -2.95 12.51 17.10
C MET A 48 -1.87 11.86 16.21
N THR A 49 -1.21 12.64 15.34
CA THR A 49 -0.09 12.14 14.54
C THR A 49 1.05 11.63 15.42
N ALA A 50 1.45 12.40 16.43
CA ALA A 50 2.49 11.98 17.37
C ALA A 50 2.09 10.70 18.15
N LEU A 51 0.83 10.61 18.57
CA LEU A 51 0.29 9.44 19.27
C LEU A 51 0.29 8.19 18.38
N ASN A 52 -0.10 8.33 17.11
CA ASN A 52 -0.08 7.25 16.13
C ASN A 52 1.35 6.77 15.84
N ASP A 53 2.30 7.70 15.69
CA ASP A 53 3.71 7.36 15.50
C ASP A 53 4.29 6.64 16.72
N ALA A 54 3.97 7.09 17.94
CA ALA A 54 4.35 6.41 19.16
C ALA A 54 3.79 4.98 19.23
N TYR A 55 2.49 4.81 18.98
CA TYR A 55 1.85 3.50 18.97
C TYR A 55 2.49 2.56 17.93
N LYS A 56 2.67 3.00 16.69
CA LYS A 56 3.29 2.20 15.62
C LYS A 56 4.74 1.83 15.94
N THR A 57 5.51 2.78 16.49
CA THR A 57 6.91 2.54 16.87
C THR A 57 7.02 1.53 18.00
N LEU A 58 6.11 1.60 18.98
CA LEU A 58 6.12 0.73 20.14
C LEU A 58 5.44 -0.62 19.91
N LYS A 59 4.65 -0.81 18.85
CA LYS A 59 4.13 -2.12 18.42
C LYS A 59 5.20 -2.95 17.70
N ASP A 60 6.01 -2.32 16.85
CA ASP A 60 7.03 -3.02 16.08
C ASP A 60 8.31 -3.25 16.91
N PRO A 61 8.80 -4.50 17.07
CA PRO A 61 9.93 -4.80 17.94
C PRO A 61 11.26 -4.20 17.46
N VAL A 62 11.45 -4.04 16.14
CA VAL A 62 12.67 -3.46 15.56
C VAL A 62 12.67 -1.96 15.80
N ARG A 63 11.57 -1.27 15.45
CA ARG A 63 11.43 0.18 15.65
C ARG A 63 11.46 0.56 17.13
N ARG A 64 10.90 -0.28 18.00
CA ARG A 64 10.98 -0.11 19.45
C ARG A 64 12.44 -0.20 19.94
N ALA A 65 13.20 -1.16 19.45
CA ALA A 65 14.61 -1.32 19.79
C ALA A 65 15.46 -0.14 19.30
N GLU A 66 15.25 0.33 18.08
CA GLU A 66 15.88 1.53 17.53
C GLU A 66 15.54 2.78 18.36
N HIS A 67 14.27 2.94 18.74
CA HIS A 67 13.82 4.04 19.58
C HIS A 67 14.47 4.01 20.97
N LEU A 68 14.61 2.83 21.60
CA LEU A 68 15.33 2.66 22.87
C LEU A 68 16.81 3.02 22.75
N LEU A 69 17.48 2.60 21.68
CA LEU A 69 18.87 2.96 21.42
C LEU A 69 19.05 4.45 21.25
N ALA A 70 18.14 5.09 20.52
CA ALA A 70 18.19 6.52 20.29
C ALA A 70 17.88 7.33 21.57
N LEU A 71 16.98 6.85 22.44
CA LEU A 71 16.80 7.43 23.79
C LEU A 71 18.07 7.33 24.65
N ARG A 72 18.91 6.32 24.40
CA ARG A 72 20.22 6.12 25.06
C ARG A 72 21.39 6.79 24.31
N GLY A 73 21.10 7.62 23.30
CA GLY A 73 22.10 8.40 22.57
C GLY A 73 22.90 7.63 21.52
N VAL A 74 22.47 6.41 21.14
CA VAL A 74 23.11 5.61 20.09
C VAL A 74 22.31 5.79 18.80
N SER A 75 22.86 6.55 17.85
CA SER A 75 22.28 6.72 16.50
C SER A 75 22.91 5.73 15.51
N GLY A 76 22.07 5.00 14.78
CA GLY A 76 22.44 3.92 13.87
C GLY A 76 23.06 4.34 12.54
N ASP A 77 24.08 5.20 12.53
CA ASP A 77 24.95 5.39 11.35
C ASP A 77 25.94 4.23 11.23
N VAL A 78 25.41 3.03 11.01
CA VAL A 78 26.22 1.83 10.80
C VAL A 78 26.43 1.67 9.31
N LYS A 79 27.69 1.86 8.88
CA LYS A 79 28.09 1.63 7.49
C LYS A 79 27.89 0.15 7.14
N MET A 80 27.15 -0.11 6.06
CA MET A 80 27.00 -1.45 5.48
C MET A 80 28.38 -2.03 5.18
N THR A 81 28.67 -3.22 5.71
CA THR A 81 29.95 -3.90 5.45
C THR A 81 29.89 -4.60 4.09
N PRO A 82 31.01 -4.70 3.34
CA PRO A 82 31.04 -5.40 2.06
C PRO A 82 30.52 -6.84 2.12
N GLY A 83 30.89 -7.60 3.16
CA GLY A 83 30.41 -8.98 3.35
C GLY A 83 28.90 -9.07 3.63
N PHE A 84 28.30 -8.02 4.20
CA PHE A 84 26.85 -7.97 4.37
C PHE A 84 26.11 -7.71 3.05
N LEU A 85 26.67 -6.87 2.17
CA LEU A 85 26.13 -6.63 0.84
C LEU A 85 26.18 -7.89 -0.03
N GLU A 86 27.26 -8.66 0.07
CA GLU A 86 27.41 -9.94 -0.63
C GLU A 86 26.36 -10.96 -0.17
N GLN A 87 26.22 -11.16 1.15
CA GLN A 87 25.18 -12.04 1.71
C GLN A 87 23.76 -11.60 1.32
N THR A 88 23.52 -10.28 1.26
CA THR A 88 22.24 -9.70 0.84
C THR A 88 21.91 -10.01 -0.62
N LEU A 89 22.91 -9.95 -1.50
CA LEU A 89 22.73 -10.28 -2.92
C LEU A 89 22.48 -11.78 -3.10
N GLU A 90 23.18 -12.64 -2.36
CA GLU A 90 22.99 -14.09 -2.37
C GLU A 90 21.58 -14.47 -1.88
N ASP A 91 21.10 -13.87 -0.80
CA ASP A 91 19.75 -14.12 -0.27
C ASP A 91 18.66 -13.63 -1.25
N ARG A 92 18.92 -12.56 -2.02
CA ARG A 92 18.02 -12.08 -3.08
C ARG A 92 17.95 -13.03 -4.27
N GLU A 93 19.08 -13.58 -4.69
CA GLU A 93 19.15 -14.54 -5.80
C GLU A 93 18.36 -15.81 -5.46
N LYS A 94 18.58 -16.39 -4.27
CA LYS A 94 17.83 -17.55 -3.77
C LYS A 94 16.31 -17.30 -3.70
N LEU A 95 15.90 -16.09 -3.32
CA LEU A 95 14.49 -15.69 -3.31
C LEU A 95 13.88 -15.65 -4.71
N LEU A 96 14.62 -15.10 -5.70
CA LEU A 96 14.15 -14.99 -7.08
C LEU A 96 14.03 -16.38 -7.71
N GLU A 97 15.03 -17.23 -7.52
CA GLU A 97 15.00 -18.64 -7.96
C GLU A 97 13.83 -19.43 -7.34
N ALA A 98 13.56 -19.22 -6.05
CA ALA A 98 12.45 -19.87 -5.38
C ALA A 98 11.08 -19.40 -5.94
N LYS A 99 10.96 -18.13 -6.30
CA LYS A 99 9.75 -17.58 -6.95
C LYS A 99 9.57 -18.11 -8.38
N GLU A 100 10.64 -18.19 -9.16
CA GLU A 100 10.58 -18.66 -10.55
C GLU A 100 10.32 -20.17 -10.64
N SER A 101 10.80 -20.95 -9.67
CA SER A 101 10.63 -22.41 -9.64
C SER A 101 9.27 -22.90 -9.15
N GLY A 102 8.38 -22.01 -8.70
CA GLY A 102 7.05 -22.36 -8.18
C GLY A 102 7.08 -23.24 -6.93
N LYS A 103 8.23 -23.33 -6.25
CA LYS A 103 8.38 -24.10 -5.01
C LYS A 103 7.66 -23.38 -3.86
N PRO A 104 7.11 -24.12 -2.87
CA PRO A 104 6.54 -23.52 -1.67
C PRO A 104 7.60 -22.65 -0.97
N LEU A 105 7.32 -21.35 -0.84
CA LEU A 105 8.22 -20.40 -0.18
C LEU A 105 8.22 -20.56 1.35
N ASP A 106 7.40 -21.45 1.90
CA ASP A 106 7.14 -21.61 3.33
C ASP A 106 8.40 -22.00 4.14
N ASP A 107 9.29 -22.78 3.54
CA ASP A 107 10.53 -23.21 4.19
C ASP A 107 11.55 -22.06 4.27
N LEU A 108 11.68 -21.30 3.19
CA LEU A 108 12.56 -20.12 3.14
C LEU A 108 12.03 -19.03 4.08
N ALA A 109 10.72 -18.81 4.07
CA ALA A 109 9.99 -17.95 4.99
C ALA A 109 10.25 -18.29 6.46
N ARG A 110 10.15 -19.58 6.81
CA ARG A 110 10.42 -20.08 8.15
C ARG A 110 11.87 -19.85 8.57
N GLY A 111 12.84 -20.15 7.71
CA GLY A 111 14.25 -19.91 8.01
C GLY A 111 14.58 -18.42 8.24
N VAL A 112 13.92 -17.52 7.50
CA VAL A 112 14.05 -16.06 7.71
C VAL A 112 13.44 -15.64 9.06
N ARG A 113 12.26 -16.17 9.41
CA ARG A 113 11.60 -15.90 10.71
C ARG A 113 12.44 -16.36 11.89
N GLU A 114 12.94 -17.59 11.87
CA GLU A 114 13.79 -18.14 12.93
C GLU A 114 15.05 -17.29 13.13
N LYS A 115 15.70 -16.92 12.03
CA LYS A 115 16.86 -16.03 12.06
C LYS A 115 16.52 -14.64 12.62
N ARG A 116 15.35 -14.08 12.31
CA ARG A 116 14.88 -12.81 12.90
C ARG A 116 14.74 -12.97 14.41
N ASP A 117 14.00 -13.99 14.85
CA ASP A 117 13.63 -14.17 16.25
C ASP A 117 14.87 -14.39 17.13
N GLN A 118 15.86 -15.14 16.63
CA GLN A 118 17.16 -15.30 17.27
C GLN A 118 17.87 -13.94 17.45
N THR A 119 17.95 -13.13 16.41
CA THR A 119 18.60 -11.82 16.47
C THR A 119 17.85 -10.85 17.38
N LEU A 120 16.51 -10.84 17.35
CA LEU A 120 15.72 -10.02 18.27
C LEU A 120 15.94 -10.46 19.73
N ALA A 121 16.07 -11.76 19.99
CA ALA A 121 16.39 -12.27 21.32
C ALA A 121 17.78 -11.83 21.80
N GLU A 122 18.78 -11.83 20.93
CA GLU A 122 20.12 -11.33 21.24
C GLU A 122 20.11 -9.81 21.49
N VAL A 123 19.43 -9.02 20.66
CA VAL A 123 19.25 -7.58 20.85
C VAL A 123 18.54 -7.29 22.18
N ARG A 124 17.49 -8.06 22.50
CA ARG A 124 16.79 -7.98 23.79
C ARG A 124 17.74 -8.20 24.96
N SER A 125 18.59 -9.22 24.87
CA SER A 125 19.59 -9.52 25.91
C SER A 125 20.56 -8.36 26.10
N LEU A 126 21.07 -7.78 25.01
CA LEU A 126 21.98 -6.64 25.04
C LEU A 126 21.32 -5.38 25.64
N LEU A 127 20.06 -5.11 25.30
CA LEU A 127 19.33 -3.93 25.76
C LEU A 127 18.90 -4.01 27.23
N ASN A 128 18.51 -5.19 27.71
CA ASN A 128 18.04 -5.40 29.09
C ASN A 128 19.18 -5.64 30.09
N GLY A 129 20.29 -6.26 29.66
CA GLY A 129 21.41 -6.63 30.54
C GLY A 129 22.44 -5.55 30.83
N GLY A 130 22.21 -4.30 30.39
CA GLY A 130 23.25 -3.26 30.41
C GLY A 130 24.43 -3.55 29.47
N GLY A 131 24.19 -4.36 28.43
CA GLY A 131 25.19 -4.78 27.46
C GLY A 131 25.58 -3.68 26.48
N ASP A 132 26.41 -4.05 25.51
CA ASP A 132 26.94 -3.12 24.51
C ASP A 132 25.81 -2.64 23.57
N LEU A 133 25.36 -1.40 23.81
CA LEU A 133 24.33 -0.73 23.02
C LEU A 133 24.76 -0.53 21.57
N ARG A 134 26.07 -0.41 21.31
CA ARG A 134 26.60 -0.27 19.95
C ARG A 134 26.54 -1.59 19.21
N ALA A 135 26.82 -2.71 19.88
CA ALA A 135 26.61 -4.04 19.32
C ALA A 135 25.14 -4.27 18.97
N ALA A 136 24.21 -3.89 19.84
CA ALA A 136 22.77 -3.96 19.56
C ALA A 136 22.38 -3.10 18.33
N ALA A 137 22.91 -1.88 18.23
CA ALA A 137 22.69 -1.00 17.08
C ALA A 137 23.28 -1.57 15.79
N GLU A 138 24.49 -2.16 15.85
CA GLU A 138 25.10 -2.83 14.70
C GLU A 138 24.29 -4.04 14.26
N MET A 139 23.74 -4.83 15.17
CA MET A 139 22.92 -6.00 14.81
C MET A 139 21.61 -5.62 14.13
N LEU A 140 20.97 -4.54 14.61
CA LEU A 140 19.78 -3.99 13.97
C LEU A 140 20.11 -3.40 12.59
N ALA A 141 21.22 -2.68 12.47
CA ALA A 141 21.60 -2.03 11.22
C ALA A 141 22.22 -2.98 10.18
N ARG A 142 22.95 -4.03 10.60
CA ARG A 142 23.35 -5.17 9.75
C ARG A 142 22.14 -5.94 9.23
N ARG A 143 20.92 -5.62 9.62
CA ARG A 143 19.69 -6.13 9.02
C ARG A 143 18.72 -5.02 8.65
N GLY A 144 19.23 -3.78 8.57
CA GLY A 144 18.48 -2.54 8.54
C GLY A 144 17.44 -2.48 7.43
N GLY A 145 16.18 -2.45 7.87
CA GLY A 145 15.10 -1.68 7.27
C GLY A 145 14.41 -2.31 6.07
N ASP A 146 15.13 -2.48 4.96
CA ASP A 146 14.49 -2.73 3.67
C ASP A 146 14.52 -4.20 3.25
N LEU A 147 15.59 -4.93 3.60
CA LEU A 147 15.77 -6.30 3.15
C LEU A 147 14.97 -7.30 3.97
N LEU A 148 14.97 -7.15 5.29
CA LEU A 148 14.11 -7.94 6.17
C LEU A 148 12.64 -7.62 5.85
N MET A 149 12.27 -6.35 5.68
CA MET A 149 10.91 -5.98 5.26
C MET A 149 10.54 -6.54 3.89
N ALA A 150 11.45 -6.54 2.91
CA ALA A 150 11.22 -7.14 1.59
C ALA A 150 11.09 -8.67 1.66
N LEU A 151 11.94 -9.35 2.46
CA LEU A 151 11.87 -10.79 2.70
C LEU A 151 10.59 -11.16 3.48
N PHE A 152 10.22 -10.37 4.50
CA PHE A 152 8.99 -10.52 5.30
C PHE A 152 7.73 -10.33 4.46
N GLN A 153 7.69 -9.30 3.61
CA GLN A 153 6.60 -9.06 2.66
C GLN A 153 6.45 -10.16 1.61
N ILE A 154 7.48 -11.00 1.41
CA ILE A 154 7.46 -12.13 0.49
C ILE A 154 7.13 -13.44 1.22
N SER A 155 7.54 -13.61 2.48
CA SER A 155 7.32 -14.80 3.30
C SER A 155 5.95 -14.91 3.98
N GLU A 156 5.17 -13.83 3.96
CA GLU A 156 3.82 -13.76 4.50
C GLU A 156 2.82 -13.41 3.39
N PRO A 157 2.47 -14.36 2.50
CA PRO A 157 1.30 -14.21 1.64
C PRO A 157 0.04 -14.33 2.51
N GLY A 158 -0.32 -13.25 3.22
CA GLY A 158 -1.53 -13.20 4.05
C GLY A 158 -1.51 -12.22 5.22
N GLU A 159 -0.33 -11.85 5.74
CA GLU A 159 -0.17 -10.92 6.87
C GLU A 159 0.72 -9.73 6.50
N SER A 160 0.30 -8.98 5.50
CA SER A 160 0.99 -7.76 5.11
C SER A 160 0.84 -6.69 6.23
N HIS A 161 1.93 -6.03 6.64
CA HIS A 161 1.87 -4.72 7.33
C HIS A 161 1.11 -3.64 6.52
N ALA A 162 0.67 -3.96 5.30
CA ALA A 162 -0.32 -3.21 4.56
C ALA A 162 -1.74 -3.30 5.18
N LYS A 163 -2.08 -4.42 5.87
CA LYS A 163 -3.25 -4.53 6.77
C LYS A 163 -3.16 -3.60 7.97
N GLU A 164 -1.95 -3.33 8.47
CA GLU A 164 -1.74 -2.56 9.70
C GLU A 164 -1.54 -1.06 9.43
N ALA A 165 -1.04 -0.70 8.26
CA ALA A 165 -0.69 0.68 7.92
C ALA A 165 -1.84 1.51 7.36
N CYS A 166 -2.92 0.89 6.87
CA CYS A 166 -4.12 1.60 6.43
C CYS A 166 -5.17 1.57 7.56
N THR A 167 -4.90 2.25 8.67
CA THR A 167 -5.83 2.31 9.82
C THR A 167 -7.19 2.92 9.49
N THR A 168 -7.33 3.58 8.34
CA THR A 168 -8.56 4.26 7.90
C THR A 168 -9.30 3.55 6.77
N GLY A 169 -8.69 2.58 6.08
CA GLY A 169 -9.24 2.02 4.84
C GLY A 169 -9.38 3.06 3.71
N ALA A 170 -8.61 4.15 3.76
CA ALA A 170 -8.63 5.22 2.78
C ALA A 170 -7.52 5.06 1.72
N VAL A 171 -7.86 5.32 0.45
CA VAL A 171 -6.91 5.32 -0.67
C VAL A 171 -6.91 6.66 -1.41
N GLY A 172 -5.77 7.04 -1.98
CA GLY A 172 -5.69 8.08 -3.00
C GLY A 172 -5.70 7.44 -4.38
N ILE A 173 -6.49 7.94 -5.32
CA ILE A 173 -6.55 7.45 -6.69
C ILE A 173 -6.27 8.61 -7.62
N ASP A 174 -5.30 8.47 -8.52
CA ASP A 174 -5.17 9.38 -9.66
C ASP A 174 -5.80 8.69 -10.88
N LEU A 175 -6.99 9.16 -11.26
CA LEU A 175 -7.70 8.69 -12.45
C LEU A 175 -7.19 9.46 -13.67
N GLY A 176 -6.12 8.97 -14.29
CA GLY A 176 -5.55 9.59 -15.48
C GLY A 176 -6.21 9.14 -16.79
N THR A 177 -5.89 9.85 -17.87
CA THR A 177 -6.43 9.57 -19.22
C THR A 177 -5.79 8.37 -19.90
N THR A 178 -4.51 8.13 -19.61
CA THR A 178 -3.68 7.08 -20.22
C THR A 178 -3.40 5.96 -19.23
N ASN A 179 -2.97 6.33 -18.04
CA ASN A 179 -2.78 5.41 -16.92
C ASN A 179 -3.46 6.01 -15.69
N SER A 180 -3.88 5.14 -14.79
CA SER A 180 -4.35 5.46 -13.46
C SER A 180 -3.50 4.73 -12.42
N LEU A 181 -3.50 5.22 -11.20
CA LEU A 181 -2.81 4.58 -10.08
C LEU A 181 -3.64 4.69 -8.81
N VAL A 182 -3.34 3.81 -7.87
CA VAL A 182 -3.87 3.88 -6.50
C VAL A 182 -2.70 3.93 -5.53
N ALA A 183 -2.80 4.81 -4.54
CA ALA A 183 -1.80 5.06 -3.53
C ALA A 183 -2.43 4.95 -2.14
N ILE A 184 -1.59 4.63 -1.18
CA ILE A 184 -1.92 4.58 0.24
C ILE A 184 -0.95 5.44 1.01
N VAL A 185 -1.42 5.98 2.13
CA VAL A 185 -0.57 6.66 3.09
C VAL A 185 -0.29 5.68 4.22
N LEU A 186 0.98 5.31 4.38
CA LEU A 186 1.42 4.48 5.50
C LEU A 186 1.77 5.38 6.69
N GLY A 187 2.13 4.79 7.83
CA GLY A 187 2.36 5.53 9.08
C GLY A 187 3.50 6.56 9.09
N ASP A 188 4.20 6.77 7.99
CA ASP A 188 5.18 7.84 7.79
C ASP A 188 4.60 9.08 7.05
N ASP A 189 3.27 9.15 6.91
CA ASP A 189 2.51 10.20 6.20
C ASP A 189 2.95 10.41 4.73
N LYS A 190 3.68 9.44 4.16
CA LYS A 190 4.13 9.48 2.77
C LYS A 190 3.22 8.62 1.89
N PRO A 191 2.66 9.19 0.80
CA PRO A 191 1.90 8.41 -0.16
C PRO A 191 2.84 7.46 -0.91
N ARG A 192 2.41 6.20 -1.01
CA ARG A 192 3.11 5.15 -1.78
C ARG A 192 2.13 4.54 -2.76
N ALA A 193 2.50 4.52 -4.03
CA ALA A 193 1.71 3.85 -5.06
C ALA A 193 1.73 2.34 -4.82
N LEU A 194 0.56 1.72 -4.90
CA LEU A 194 0.41 0.28 -4.82
C LEU A 194 0.67 -0.33 -6.19
N ALA A 195 1.35 -1.49 -6.21
CA ALA A 195 1.40 -2.33 -7.39
C ALA A 195 0.01 -2.93 -7.64
N VAL A 196 -0.49 -2.78 -8.87
CA VAL A 196 -1.85 -3.10 -9.29
C VAL A 196 -1.91 -4.26 -10.29
N ASP A 197 -0.84 -4.50 -11.05
CA ASP A 197 -0.62 -5.70 -11.88
C ASP A 197 0.80 -6.25 -11.58
N GLU A 198 1.40 -7.09 -12.44
CA GLU A 198 2.74 -7.74 -12.37
C GLU A 198 3.91 -6.80 -11.96
N GLY A 199 3.93 -6.30 -10.72
CA GLY A 199 4.87 -5.32 -10.21
C GLY A 199 4.64 -3.87 -10.65
N SER A 200 3.72 -3.59 -11.59
CA SER A 200 3.45 -2.22 -12.07
C SER A 200 2.55 -1.45 -11.10
N THR A 201 2.93 -0.21 -10.77
CA THR A 201 2.09 0.75 -10.03
C THR A 201 1.12 1.52 -10.92
N LEU A 202 1.29 1.43 -12.25
CA LEU A 202 0.43 2.07 -13.24
C LEU A 202 -0.50 1.05 -13.89
N LEU A 203 -1.80 1.36 -13.88
CA LEU A 203 -2.84 0.63 -14.60
C LEU A 203 -3.22 1.41 -15.85
N PRO A 204 -3.14 0.85 -17.07
CA PRO A 204 -3.68 1.51 -18.24
C PRO A 204 -5.17 1.85 -18.07
N SER A 205 -5.56 3.08 -18.41
CA SER A 205 -6.96 3.55 -18.38
C SER A 205 -7.73 3.03 -19.59
N VAL A 206 -7.83 1.70 -19.68
CA VAL A 206 -8.42 0.94 -20.78
C VAL A 206 -9.42 -0.07 -20.22
N VAL A 207 -10.60 -0.12 -20.82
CA VAL A 207 -11.69 -1.01 -20.42
C VAL A 207 -12.18 -1.79 -21.63
N HIS A 208 -12.19 -3.11 -21.54
CA HIS A 208 -12.76 -4.00 -22.53
C HIS A 208 -14.03 -4.64 -21.98
N TYR A 209 -15.08 -4.65 -22.79
CA TYR A 209 -16.35 -5.30 -22.48
C TYR A 209 -16.49 -6.58 -23.30
N ALA A 210 -16.62 -7.72 -22.62
CA ALA A 210 -16.83 -9.03 -23.23
C ALA A 210 -18.28 -9.52 -23.03
N GLU A 211 -18.65 -10.59 -23.73
CA GLU A 211 -20.02 -11.14 -23.74
C GLU A 211 -20.52 -11.56 -22.34
N SER A 212 -21.81 -11.32 -22.11
CA SER A 212 -22.52 -11.46 -20.84
C SER A 212 -22.72 -12.93 -20.42
N GLY A 213 -22.00 -13.35 -19.39
CA GLY A 213 -22.29 -14.60 -18.64
C GLY A 213 -22.36 -14.43 -17.12
N GLY A 214 -22.25 -13.20 -16.59
CA GLY A 214 -22.28 -12.90 -15.15
C GLY A 214 -21.39 -11.72 -14.75
N PRO A 215 -21.43 -11.26 -13.49
CA PRO A 215 -20.52 -10.24 -12.98
C PRO A 215 -19.05 -10.70 -13.12
N GLY A 216 -18.32 -10.09 -14.04
CA GLY A 216 -16.97 -10.52 -14.45
C GLY A 216 -16.61 -10.29 -15.92
N SER A 217 -17.56 -9.84 -16.75
CA SER A 217 -17.38 -9.60 -18.20
C SER A 217 -16.66 -8.29 -18.58
N VAL A 218 -16.04 -7.59 -17.62
CA VAL A 218 -15.31 -6.34 -17.85
C VAL A 218 -13.85 -6.56 -17.49
N VAL A 219 -12.97 -6.36 -18.46
CA VAL A 219 -11.52 -6.44 -18.29
C VAL A 219 -10.95 -5.02 -18.27
N VAL A 220 -10.03 -4.74 -17.35
CA VAL A 220 -9.44 -3.40 -17.18
C VAL A 220 -7.93 -3.50 -17.07
N GLY A 221 -7.22 -2.51 -17.64
CA GLY A 221 -5.77 -2.37 -17.50
C GLY A 221 -4.99 -3.00 -18.65
N GLN A 222 -3.88 -3.65 -18.32
CA GLN A 222 -3.00 -4.24 -19.34
C GLN A 222 -3.70 -5.34 -20.15
N ALA A 223 -4.50 -6.17 -19.49
CA ALA A 223 -5.27 -7.21 -20.17
C ALA A 223 -6.25 -6.61 -21.20
N ALA A 224 -6.96 -5.54 -20.84
CA ALA A 224 -7.85 -4.82 -21.75
C ALA A 224 -7.07 -4.17 -22.91
N ARG A 225 -5.91 -3.58 -22.61
CA ARG A 225 -5.04 -2.98 -23.63
C ARG A 225 -4.58 -3.97 -24.70
N ARG A 226 -4.31 -5.22 -24.33
CA ARG A 226 -3.94 -6.28 -25.29
C ARG A 226 -5.09 -6.61 -26.25
N LEU A 227 -6.34 -6.50 -25.79
CA LEU A 227 -7.54 -6.75 -26.58
C LEU A 227 -7.92 -5.59 -27.51
N ALA A 228 -7.33 -4.41 -27.35
CA ALA A 228 -7.72 -3.21 -28.11
C ALA A 228 -7.47 -3.33 -29.63
N ALA A 229 -6.49 -4.14 -30.03
CA ALA A 229 -6.19 -4.37 -31.44
C ALA A 229 -7.23 -5.30 -32.10
N ASP A 230 -7.64 -6.35 -31.39
CA ASP A 230 -8.56 -7.37 -31.91
C ASP A 230 -10.03 -6.97 -31.75
N PHE A 231 -10.35 -6.26 -30.66
CA PHE A 231 -11.70 -5.81 -30.30
C PHE A 231 -11.76 -4.29 -30.13
N PRO A 232 -11.46 -3.51 -31.19
CA PRO A 232 -11.35 -2.06 -31.10
C PRO A 232 -12.66 -1.36 -30.68
N ARG A 233 -13.82 -1.88 -31.11
CA ARG A 233 -15.14 -1.29 -30.82
C ARG A 233 -15.54 -1.43 -29.36
N ASP A 234 -15.11 -2.53 -28.74
CA ASP A 234 -15.54 -2.95 -27.40
C ASP A 234 -14.48 -2.64 -26.33
N THR A 235 -13.32 -2.13 -26.77
CA THR A 235 -12.20 -1.74 -25.92
C THR A 235 -11.99 -0.24 -25.91
N ILE A 236 -12.50 0.42 -24.88
CA ILE A 236 -12.49 1.87 -24.74
C ILE A 236 -11.17 2.34 -24.13
N VAL A 237 -10.46 3.19 -24.87
CA VAL A 237 -9.25 3.91 -24.45
C VAL A 237 -9.51 5.41 -24.36
N SER A 238 -8.72 6.13 -23.54
CA SER A 238 -8.76 7.60 -23.45
C SER A 238 -10.15 8.18 -23.15
N VAL A 239 -10.94 7.50 -22.31
CA VAL A 239 -12.37 7.82 -22.11
C VAL A 239 -12.65 9.27 -21.68
N LYS A 240 -11.72 9.92 -20.98
CA LYS A 240 -11.88 11.35 -20.61
C LYS A 240 -12.03 12.29 -21.81
N ARG A 241 -11.53 11.92 -23.00
CA ARG A 241 -11.71 12.73 -24.22
C ARG A 241 -13.17 12.85 -24.66
N PHE A 242 -14.04 11.99 -24.11
CA PHE A 242 -15.46 11.92 -24.41
C PHE A 242 -16.34 12.58 -23.32
N MET A 243 -15.76 12.99 -22.19
CA MET A 243 -16.51 13.65 -21.13
C MET A 243 -17.04 15.00 -21.59
N GLY A 244 -18.32 15.27 -21.32
CA GLY A 244 -19.00 16.50 -21.72
C GLY A 244 -19.23 16.63 -23.23
N ARG A 245 -18.98 15.58 -24.03
CA ARG A 245 -19.19 15.58 -25.48
C ARG A 245 -20.45 14.81 -25.87
N SER A 246 -21.00 15.19 -27.02
CA SER A 246 -22.14 14.53 -27.67
C SER A 246 -21.66 13.60 -28.78
N SER A 247 -22.40 12.52 -29.04
CA SER A 247 -22.16 11.65 -30.22
C SER A 247 -22.42 12.36 -31.55
N ALA A 248 -23.08 13.52 -31.53
CA ALA A 248 -23.28 14.38 -32.70
C ALA A 248 -22.08 15.29 -33.02
N ASP A 249 -21.14 15.46 -32.09
CA ASP A 249 -19.93 16.27 -32.30
C ASP A 249 -19.01 15.61 -33.35
N PRO A 250 -18.67 16.30 -34.45
CA PRO A 250 -17.77 15.78 -35.49
C PRO A 250 -16.41 15.33 -34.92
N GLU A 251 -15.86 16.04 -33.94
CA GLU A 251 -14.58 15.69 -33.32
C GLU A 251 -14.68 14.40 -32.51
N THR A 252 -15.85 14.12 -31.92
CA THR A 252 -16.11 12.89 -31.19
C THR A 252 -16.24 11.70 -32.15
N ARG A 253 -16.89 11.87 -33.31
CA ARG A 253 -17.01 10.82 -34.33
C ARG A 253 -15.69 10.45 -34.99
N ARG A 254 -14.74 11.39 -35.04
CA ARG A 254 -13.36 11.15 -35.52
C ARG A 254 -12.55 10.28 -34.58
N LEU A 255 -12.96 10.16 -33.32
CA LEU A 255 -12.37 9.22 -32.35
C LEU A 255 -12.91 7.80 -32.63
N SER A 256 -12.61 7.32 -33.85
CA SER A 256 -12.76 5.93 -34.30
C SER A 256 -11.93 5.03 -33.37
N PRO A 257 -12.43 3.86 -32.95
CA PRO A 257 -13.32 2.97 -33.71
C PRO A 257 -14.70 2.70 -33.10
N TYR A 258 -15.17 3.53 -32.15
CA TYR A 258 -16.35 3.21 -31.35
C TYR A 258 -17.68 3.36 -32.08
N LYS A 259 -18.64 2.49 -31.72
CA LYS A 259 -20.05 2.65 -32.09
C LYS A 259 -20.74 3.50 -31.02
N PHE A 260 -21.50 4.50 -31.45
CA PHE A 260 -22.27 5.36 -30.54
C PHE A 260 -23.76 5.08 -30.65
N ALA A 261 -24.49 5.23 -29.54
CA ALA A 261 -25.95 5.10 -29.52
C ALA A 261 -26.59 6.31 -30.23
N GLU A 262 -27.66 6.04 -31.01
CA GLU A 262 -28.44 7.08 -31.68
C GLU A 262 -29.30 7.87 -30.68
N GLY A 263 -29.57 9.14 -30.97
CA GLY A 263 -30.51 9.96 -30.19
C GLY A 263 -30.04 10.40 -28.81
N SER A 264 -28.79 10.12 -28.41
CA SER A 264 -28.26 10.62 -27.14
C SER A 264 -27.98 12.13 -27.20
N SER A 265 -28.97 12.97 -26.89
CA SER A 265 -28.73 14.40 -26.69
C SER A 265 -27.90 14.61 -25.41
N GLY A 266 -26.85 15.44 -25.51
CA GLY A 266 -25.99 15.80 -24.38
C GLY A 266 -24.73 14.95 -24.24
N VAL A 267 -24.85 13.72 -23.73
CA VAL A 267 -23.69 12.86 -23.37
C VAL A 267 -23.56 11.68 -24.32
N VAL A 268 -22.37 11.51 -24.87
CA VAL A 268 -21.99 10.38 -25.71
C VAL A 268 -22.16 9.06 -24.98
N ARG A 269 -22.67 8.06 -25.69
CA ARG A 269 -22.88 6.71 -25.20
C ARG A 269 -22.31 5.72 -26.20
N PHE A 270 -21.44 4.85 -25.72
CA PHE A 270 -20.83 3.78 -26.49
C PHE A 270 -21.77 2.58 -26.51
N VAL A 271 -21.94 1.97 -27.68
CA VAL A 271 -22.55 0.66 -27.83
C VAL A 271 -21.40 -0.33 -27.93
N VAL A 272 -21.22 -1.12 -26.88
CA VAL A 272 -20.20 -2.17 -26.79
C VAL A 272 -20.83 -3.53 -27.01
N ASP A 273 -20.01 -4.58 -26.94
CA ASP A 273 -20.38 -5.96 -27.18
C ASP A 273 -21.69 -6.39 -26.48
N GLY A 274 -22.44 -7.27 -27.14
CA GLY A 274 -23.79 -7.68 -26.70
C GLY A 274 -24.85 -6.57 -26.74
N GLY A 275 -24.55 -5.41 -27.35
CA GLY A 275 -25.47 -4.26 -27.43
C GLY A 275 -25.55 -3.45 -26.14
N ARG A 276 -24.66 -3.71 -25.16
CA ARG A 276 -24.62 -2.94 -23.91
C ARG A 276 -24.29 -1.49 -24.22
N VAL A 277 -24.99 -0.58 -23.56
CA VAL A 277 -24.77 0.87 -23.69
C VAL A 277 -24.09 1.39 -22.45
N VAL A 278 -22.94 2.05 -22.60
CA VAL A 278 -22.18 2.66 -21.51
C VAL A 278 -21.80 4.10 -21.83
N ASN A 279 -21.71 4.96 -20.82
CA ASN A 279 -21.26 6.34 -20.96
C ASN A 279 -19.84 6.55 -20.38
N PRO A 280 -19.16 7.67 -20.66
CA PRO A 280 -17.80 7.92 -20.17
C PRO A 280 -17.60 7.84 -18.65
N VAL A 281 -18.63 8.18 -17.87
CA VAL A 281 -18.60 8.10 -16.40
C VAL A 281 -18.63 6.64 -15.96
N GLU A 282 -19.45 5.81 -16.59
CA GLU A 282 -19.53 4.36 -16.30
C GLU A 282 -18.22 3.66 -16.65
N VAL A 283 -17.61 3.98 -17.79
CA VAL A 283 -16.28 3.43 -18.16
C VAL A 283 -15.22 3.85 -17.14
N SER A 284 -15.24 5.11 -16.70
CA SER A 284 -14.33 5.59 -15.65
C SER A 284 -14.57 4.86 -14.31
N ALA A 285 -15.83 4.54 -13.99
CA ALA A 285 -16.19 3.79 -12.80
C ALA A 285 -15.67 2.35 -12.84
N GLU A 286 -15.58 1.71 -14.01
CA GLU A 286 -14.93 0.39 -14.14
C GLU A 286 -13.45 0.45 -13.77
N ILE A 287 -12.74 1.51 -14.18
CA ILE A 287 -11.33 1.73 -13.82
C ILE A 287 -11.17 1.91 -12.32
N LEU A 288 -12.02 2.74 -11.70
CA LEU A 288 -12.01 2.98 -10.26
C LEU A 288 -12.30 1.69 -9.48
N ARG A 289 -13.29 0.90 -9.92
CA ARG A 289 -13.63 -0.40 -9.33
C ARG A 289 -12.47 -1.37 -9.41
N ALA A 290 -11.79 -1.41 -10.55
CA ALA A 290 -10.65 -2.26 -10.79
C ALA A 290 -9.44 -1.91 -9.90
N LEU A 291 -9.15 -0.61 -9.73
CA LEU A 291 -8.11 -0.12 -8.81
C LEU A 291 -8.45 -0.43 -7.35
N ARG A 292 -9.70 -0.18 -6.94
CA ARG A 292 -10.17 -0.50 -5.60
C ARG A 292 -10.03 -2.00 -5.31
N ASN A 293 -10.53 -2.86 -6.19
CA ASN A 293 -10.50 -4.31 -5.97
C ASN A 293 -9.05 -4.82 -5.84
N ARG A 294 -8.13 -4.36 -6.69
CA ARG A 294 -6.70 -4.70 -6.60
C ARG A 294 -6.05 -4.17 -5.33
N ALA A 295 -6.41 -2.96 -4.90
CA ALA A 295 -5.96 -2.43 -3.62
C ALA A 295 -6.47 -3.28 -2.46
N GLU A 296 -7.76 -3.65 -2.43
CA GLU A 296 -8.33 -4.53 -1.39
C GLU A 296 -7.64 -5.89 -1.34
N GLU A 297 -7.42 -6.51 -2.50
CA GLU A 297 -6.70 -7.79 -2.61
C GLU A 297 -5.27 -7.68 -2.08
N ARG A 298 -4.55 -6.62 -2.47
CA ARG A 298 -3.17 -6.40 -2.04
C ARG A 298 -3.04 -6.09 -0.56
N LEU A 299 -3.98 -5.33 -0.01
CA LEU A 299 -3.98 -4.89 1.37
C LEU A 299 -4.63 -5.92 2.31
N GLY A 300 -5.45 -6.84 1.79
CA GLY A 300 -6.23 -7.79 2.60
C GLY A 300 -7.28 -7.13 3.50
N ILE A 301 -7.69 -5.89 3.19
CA ILE A 301 -8.73 -5.12 3.89
C ILE A 301 -9.69 -4.46 2.90
N LYS A 302 -10.87 -4.05 3.37
CA LYS A 302 -11.82 -3.29 2.56
C LYS A 302 -11.44 -1.82 2.46
N VAL A 303 -11.53 -1.27 1.25
CA VAL A 303 -11.36 0.16 1.00
C VAL A 303 -12.70 0.84 1.29
N GLN A 304 -12.74 1.68 2.31
CA GLN A 304 -13.95 2.36 2.78
C GLN A 304 -14.05 3.80 2.26
N GLN A 305 -12.91 4.42 1.96
CA GLN A 305 -12.83 5.82 1.55
C GLN A 305 -11.84 5.98 0.40
N ALA A 306 -12.11 6.95 -0.47
CA ALA A 306 -11.21 7.30 -1.56
C ALA A 306 -11.18 8.81 -1.77
N VAL A 307 -10.00 9.33 -2.08
CA VAL A 307 -9.81 10.66 -2.66
C VAL A 307 -9.38 10.45 -4.11
N ILE A 308 -10.10 11.04 -5.07
CA ILE A 308 -9.89 10.89 -6.53
C ILE A 308 -9.51 12.24 -7.13
#